data_AF-A0A258IA04-F1
#
_entry.id   AF-A0A258IA04-F1
#
_cell.length_a   1.000
_cell.length_b   1.000
_cell.length_c   1.000
_cell.angle_alpha   90.00
_cell.angle_beta   90.00
_cell.angle_gamma   90.00
#
_symmetry.space_group_name_H-M   'P 1'
#
loop_
_entity.id
_entity.type
_entity.pdbx_description
1 polymer ?
#
loop_
_entity_poly.entity_id
_entity_poly.type
_entity_poly.pdbx_seq_one_letter_code
_entity_poly.pdbx_strand_id
1 'polypeptide(L)'
;MKYHFLAAIALTLPVAAHAQAPGEESALRTVQCDYACLTGTMQRFMDALAAGDASALPISGDLLYTENNVPLALGQGTWRTTREVDDNGLIVADETTGHAAWFGSIRENDFASFYAVRIHVRDGLIDEAEAVIHRKSGLPAPYGDWEGMEHFAEFAEVLPEAERRPRERMLAIADAYFDTVELNDGQVFAPFSEDCARLENGILTTAPIPGQQQSAAAIASGCREQFELGIYRINKRIRRDLPLVDVQRGVVVGAGFFDHANEFDRYLLTNGSEMKTALKWPNSITLLEAFRIRNGEIQRVEATFTYVPYFMHNPFWGEEADFPLYAPRPAECDSACLTANADALVSAMAGNRWQGLNWSDQPVGYAENSVGIRIGESIWRTVTAVDPSPLIVADAQTGKAVWIGRIEEHGQPAWAAITMLSDGDAIGGADVLVRRKEYGAPYAEPSSAPQFTPLPAGERTSRADMAAAMHAFFTALEENSPAPDLFADDCRWLVNGQDVGACPAPFGSPALAGIERVRDIELLAMDEARGLAVYRQFEDRPATDGNGYPLTYQVVEMARFEGGRITRIEAFTSELPYAMRPIQLR
;
A
#
# COMPACT_ATOMS: atom_id res chain seq x y z
N MET A 1 62.13 77.44 16.47
CA MET A 1 62.23 76.32 17.44
C MET A 1 60.88 75.61 17.48
N LYS A 2 60.78 74.43 16.85
CA LYS A 2 59.80 73.34 17.07
C LYS A 2 59.89 72.37 15.88
N TYR A 3 60.42 71.17 16.14
CA TYR A 3 60.35 70.01 15.25
C TYR A 3 59.02 69.29 15.52
N HIS A 4 58.27 68.92 14.49
CA HIS A 4 57.12 68.04 14.60
C HIS A 4 57.43 66.71 13.92
N PHE A 5 57.48 65.65 14.73
CA PHE A 5 57.47 64.24 14.32
C PHE A 5 56.05 63.85 13.86
N LEU A 6 55.94 63.23 12.68
CA LEU A 6 54.75 62.51 12.23
C LEU A 6 54.90 61.04 12.61
N ALA A 7 54.02 60.55 13.49
CA ALA A 7 53.90 59.13 13.82
C ALA A 7 52.79 58.51 12.97
N ALA A 8 53.11 57.47 12.20
CA ALA A 8 52.14 56.65 11.48
C ALA A 8 51.57 55.59 12.44
N ILE A 9 50.26 55.65 12.70
CA ILE A 9 49.53 54.65 13.49
C ILE A 9 48.95 53.63 12.51
N ALA A 10 49.43 52.38 12.59
CA ALA A 10 48.81 51.24 11.94
C ALA A 10 47.61 50.77 12.78
N LEU A 11 46.40 50.87 12.24
CA LEU A 11 45.20 50.27 12.83
C LEU A 11 45.09 48.81 12.38
N THR A 12 45.31 47.88 13.32
CA THR A 12 44.91 46.47 13.19
C THR A 12 43.45 46.33 13.64
N LEU A 13 42.53 46.08 12.72
CA LEU A 13 41.15 45.70 13.03
C LEU A 13 41.12 44.20 13.43
N PRO A 14 40.50 43.82 14.55
CA PRO A 14 40.29 42.42 14.88
C PRO A 14 39.13 41.89 14.02
N VAL A 15 39.37 40.81 13.28
CA VAL A 15 38.30 40.03 12.66
C VAL A 15 37.58 39.30 13.80
N ALA A 16 36.35 39.69 14.09
CA ALA A 16 35.51 38.95 15.03
C ALA A 16 35.15 37.61 14.37
N ALA A 17 35.78 36.52 14.83
CA ALA A 17 35.31 35.18 14.53
C ALA A 17 33.93 35.01 15.18
N HIS A 18 32.87 34.94 14.38
CA HIS A 18 31.55 34.54 14.84
C HIS A 18 31.61 33.06 15.24
N ALA A 19 31.77 32.79 16.53
CA ALA A 19 31.57 31.45 17.08
C ALA A 19 30.08 31.09 16.96
N GLN A 20 29.77 29.91 16.43
CA GLN A 20 28.40 29.37 16.38
C GLN A 20 27.79 29.32 17.78
N ALA A 21 26.48 29.57 17.87
CA ALA A 21 25.78 29.45 19.14
C ALA A 21 25.76 27.97 19.59
N PRO A 22 25.89 27.68 20.90
CA PRO A 22 25.74 26.32 21.41
C PRO A 22 24.36 25.75 21.04
N GLY A 23 24.34 24.63 20.32
CA GLY A 23 23.11 23.97 19.87
C GLY A 23 22.72 24.23 18.40
N GLU A 24 23.45 25.07 17.67
CA GLU A 24 23.30 25.16 16.21
C GLU A 24 24.12 24.06 15.52
N GLU A 25 23.52 23.41 14.50
CA GLU A 25 24.26 22.46 13.67
C GLU A 25 25.48 23.13 13.04
N SER A 26 26.63 22.47 13.10
CA SER A 26 27.87 22.94 12.47
C SER A 26 27.65 23.19 10.98
N ALA A 27 28.14 24.33 10.47
CA ALA A 27 28.15 24.60 9.03
C ALA A 27 29.02 23.58 8.24
N LEU A 28 29.95 22.92 8.92
CA LEU A 28 30.64 21.74 8.42
C LEU A 28 29.80 20.51 8.78
N ARG A 29 29.13 19.91 7.78
CA ARG A 29 28.61 18.54 7.89
C ARG A 29 29.80 17.59 7.92
N THR A 30 30.07 17.01 9.09
CA THR A 30 31.00 15.88 9.17
C THR A 30 30.33 14.67 8.53
N VAL A 31 30.88 14.17 7.42
CA VAL A 31 30.48 12.88 6.84
C VAL A 31 30.73 11.82 7.90
N GLN A 32 29.65 11.29 8.48
CA GLN A 32 29.73 10.32 9.57
C GLN A 32 30.02 8.91 9.06
N CYS A 33 29.57 8.61 7.83
CA CYS A 33 29.73 7.33 7.15
C CYS A 33 29.98 7.63 5.67
N ASP A 34 31.19 7.33 5.19
CA ASP A 34 31.55 7.51 3.77
C ASP A 34 30.91 6.42 2.90
N TYR A 35 31.11 6.51 1.58
CA TYR A 35 30.56 5.55 0.62
C TYR A 35 30.87 4.08 0.98
N ALA A 36 32.10 3.77 1.43
CA ALA A 36 32.48 2.41 1.78
C ALA A 36 31.81 1.94 3.08
N CYS A 37 31.68 2.83 4.06
CA CYS A 37 30.92 2.58 5.28
C CYS A 37 29.44 2.31 4.97
N LEU A 38 28.79 3.11 4.13
CA LEU A 38 27.37 2.99 3.78
C LEU A 38 27.10 1.71 2.99
N THR A 39 27.86 1.44 1.93
CA THR A 39 27.69 0.22 1.12
C THR A 39 28.03 -1.04 1.92
N GLY A 40 29.05 -1.00 2.79
CA GLY A 40 29.34 -2.09 3.72
C GLY A 40 28.24 -2.31 4.76
N THR A 41 27.54 -1.26 5.18
CA THR A 41 26.38 -1.37 6.09
C THR A 41 25.17 -1.95 5.38
N MET A 42 24.91 -1.54 4.14
CA MET A 42 23.88 -2.13 3.29
C MET A 42 24.15 -3.62 3.04
N GLN A 43 25.38 -4.01 2.74
CA GLN A 43 25.72 -5.43 2.59
C GLN A 43 25.43 -6.23 3.87
N ARG A 44 25.84 -5.71 5.04
CA ARG A 44 25.52 -6.37 6.32
C ARG A 44 24.01 -6.49 6.55
N PHE A 45 23.22 -5.49 6.14
CA PHE A 45 21.76 -5.54 6.21
C PHE A 45 21.20 -6.68 5.35
N MET A 46 21.67 -6.81 4.11
CA MET A 46 21.24 -7.89 3.20
C MET A 46 21.72 -9.27 3.67
N ASP A 47 22.93 -9.38 4.20
CA ASP A 47 23.45 -10.62 4.80
C ASP A 47 22.61 -11.04 6.02
N ALA A 48 22.21 -10.08 6.85
CA ALA A 48 21.33 -10.31 8.00
C ALA A 48 19.92 -10.74 7.57
N LEU A 49 19.38 -10.16 6.49
CA LEU A 49 18.11 -10.57 5.90
C LEU A 49 18.17 -12.01 5.37
N ALA A 50 19.25 -12.37 4.66
CA ALA A 50 19.48 -13.73 4.19
C ALA A 50 19.60 -14.74 5.35
N ALA A 51 20.21 -14.33 6.46
CA ALA A 51 20.30 -15.15 7.67
C ALA A 51 19.00 -15.20 8.49
N GLY A 52 18.02 -14.33 8.19
CA GLY A 52 16.82 -14.16 9.02
C GLY A 52 17.12 -13.65 10.44
N ASP A 53 18.26 -12.99 10.65
CA ASP A 53 18.74 -12.57 11.97
C ASP A 53 19.31 -11.14 11.92
N ALA A 54 18.51 -10.19 12.41
CA ALA A 54 18.88 -8.78 12.50
C ALA A 54 19.74 -8.43 13.72
N SER A 55 20.00 -9.36 14.64
CA SER A 55 20.58 -9.07 15.97
C SER A 55 21.99 -8.46 15.94
N ALA A 56 22.74 -8.71 14.86
CA ALA A 56 24.08 -8.17 14.65
C ALA A 56 24.10 -6.79 13.97
N LEU A 57 22.95 -6.26 13.53
CA LEU A 57 22.89 -4.97 12.87
C LEU A 57 23.03 -3.81 13.86
N PRO A 58 23.82 -2.78 13.52
CA PRO A 58 23.90 -1.57 14.34
C PRO A 58 22.63 -0.75 14.12
N ILE A 59 21.57 -1.02 14.88
CA ILE A 59 20.27 -0.33 14.74
C ILE A 59 20.06 0.71 15.85
N SER A 60 19.37 1.79 15.53
CA SER A 60 18.91 2.77 16.52
C SER A 60 17.72 2.22 17.31
N GLY A 61 17.55 2.72 18.54
CA GLY A 61 16.42 2.32 19.41
C GLY A 61 15.05 2.83 18.93
N ASP A 62 15.05 3.81 18.02
CA ASP A 62 13.88 4.42 17.39
C ASP A 62 13.77 4.10 15.90
N LEU A 63 14.40 3.00 15.45
CA LEU A 63 14.35 2.53 14.06
C LEU A 63 12.91 2.48 13.53
N LEU A 64 12.68 3.16 12.40
CA LEU A 64 11.48 2.98 11.59
C LEU A 64 11.78 2.03 10.42
N TYR A 65 11.20 0.82 10.50
CA TYR A 65 11.26 -0.18 9.43
C TYR A 65 9.89 -0.38 8.80
N THR A 66 9.81 -0.41 7.46
CA THR A 66 8.57 -0.71 6.74
C THR A 66 8.77 -1.74 5.65
N GLU A 67 7.78 -2.59 5.44
CA GLU A 67 7.62 -3.40 4.23
C GLU A 67 6.36 -2.97 3.48
N ASN A 68 6.49 -2.59 2.20
CA ASN A 68 5.37 -2.10 1.38
C ASN A 68 4.54 -1.03 2.12
N ASN A 69 5.27 -0.09 2.75
CA ASN A 69 4.76 1.04 3.52
C ASN A 69 4.01 0.69 4.83
N VAL A 70 4.02 -0.57 5.28
CA VAL A 70 3.51 -0.94 6.61
C VAL A 70 4.66 -0.97 7.61
N PRO A 71 4.60 -0.20 8.72
CA PRO A 71 5.57 -0.27 9.80
C PRO A 71 5.60 -1.65 10.47
N LEU A 72 6.80 -2.21 10.60
CA LEU A 72 7.04 -3.51 11.20
C LEU A 72 8.22 -3.44 12.17
N ALA A 73 8.26 -4.37 13.12
CA ALA A 73 9.49 -4.62 13.85
C ALA A 73 10.49 -5.34 12.93
N LEU A 74 11.76 -4.93 12.97
CA LEU A 74 12.81 -5.62 12.24
C LEU A 74 12.88 -7.10 12.69
N GLY A 75 12.99 -8.04 11.74
CA GLY A 75 12.90 -9.48 12.01
C GLY A 75 11.49 -10.09 11.87
N GLN A 76 10.46 -9.28 11.60
CA GLN A 76 9.13 -9.75 11.18
C GLN A 76 8.98 -9.73 9.65
N GLY A 77 7.81 -10.16 9.16
CA GLY A 77 7.50 -10.13 7.73
C GLY A 77 8.47 -10.95 6.89
N THR A 78 9.03 -10.31 5.87
CA THR A 78 9.96 -10.91 4.89
C THR A 78 11.19 -11.51 5.56
N TRP A 79 11.63 -11.00 6.72
CA TRP A 79 12.75 -11.58 7.48
C TRP A 79 12.53 -13.04 7.91
N ARG A 80 11.27 -13.47 8.09
CA ARG A 80 10.95 -14.85 8.49
C ARG A 80 10.83 -15.80 7.30
N THR A 81 10.60 -15.25 6.10
CA THR A 81 10.34 -16.03 4.88
C THR A 81 11.53 -16.05 3.94
N THR A 82 12.40 -15.03 3.93
CA THR A 82 13.61 -15.03 3.10
C THR A 82 14.51 -16.23 3.41
N ARG A 83 14.97 -16.87 2.34
CA ARG A 83 15.91 -18.01 2.34
C ARG A 83 17.17 -17.68 1.57
N GLU A 84 17.06 -16.86 0.54
CA GLU A 84 18.18 -16.43 -0.30
C GLU A 84 17.99 -14.97 -0.71
N VAL A 85 19.11 -14.29 -0.92
CA VAL A 85 19.20 -12.92 -1.44
C VAL A 85 20.15 -12.98 -2.64
N ASP A 86 19.86 -12.22 -3.69
CA ASP A 86 20.71 -12.15 -4.87
C ASP A 86 22.14 -11.66 -4.53
N ASP A 87 23.13 -12.36 -5.06
CA ASP A 87 24.55 -12.03 -4.91
C ASP A 87 24.94 -10.78 -5.72
N ASN A 88 24.16 -10.41 -6.74
CA ASN A 88 24.50 -9.36 -7.70
C ASN A 88 23.74 -8.03 -7.50
N GLY A 89 23.16 -7.78 -6.32
CA GLY A 89 22.33 -6.60 -6.12
C GLY A 89 23.02 -5.26 -6.38
N LEU A 90 22.29 -4.33 -7.01
CA LEU A 90 22.72 -2.96 -7.25
C LEU A 90 22.72 -2.17 -5.93
N ILE A 91 23.89 -1.65 -5.53
CA ILE A 91 24.04 -0.77 -4.36
C ILE A 91 24.37 0.67 -4.79
N VAL A 92 23.66 1.63 -4.21
CA VAL A 92 23.90 3.08 -4.35
C VAL A 92 24.00 3.71 -2.97
N ALA A 93 24.86 4.71 -2.78
CA ALA A 93 24.99 5.39 -1.49
C ALA A 93 25.25 6.90 -1.62
N ASP A 94 24.79 7.65 -0.63
CA ASP A 94 24.90 9.10 -0.53
C ASP A 94 25.51 9.50 0.82
N GLU A 95 26.80 9.81 0.79
CA GLU A 95 27.59 10.26 1.94
C GLU A 95 27.15 11.62 2.52
N THR A 96 26.37 12.41 1.77
CA THR A 96 25.88 13.72 2.22
C THR A 96 24.66 13.59 3.13
N THR A 97 23.81 12.60 2.84
CA THR A 97 22.55 12.37 3.57
C THR A 97 22.56 11.10 4.40
N GLY A 98 23.61 10.26 4.34
CA GLY A 98 23.69 9.03 5.13
C GLY A 98 22.81 7.89 4.59
N HIS A 99 22.33 8.00 3.35
CA HIS A 99 21.45 7.00 2.75
C HIS A 99 22.19 5.97 1.91
N ALA A 100 21.70 4.73 1.91
CA ALA A 100 22.07 3.72 0.93
C ALA A 100 20.83 2.99 0.42
N ALA A 101 20.87 2.50 -0.81
CA ALA A 101 19.80 1.71 -1.41
C ALA A 101 20.38 0.43 -2.03
N TRP A 102 19.60 -0.64 -2.01
CA TRP A 102 19.89 -1.92 -2.64
C TRP A 102 18.69 -2.33 -3.52
N PHE A 103 18.96 -2.87 -4.71
CA PHE A 103 17.97 -3.42 -5.63
C PHE A 103 18.41 -4.80 -6.09
N GLY A 104 17.47 -5.74 -6.22
CA GLY A 104 17.74 -7.09 -6.70
C GLY A 104 16.54 -8.02 -6.46
N SER A 105 16.82 -9.30 -6.22
CA SER A 105 15.80 -10.31 -5.90
C SER A 105 16.07 -11.03 -4.58
N ILE A 106 15.02 -11.56 -3.98
CA ILE A 106 15.06 -12.46 -2.83
C ILE A 106 14.22 -13.70 -3.11
N ARG A 107 14.51 -14.79 -2.39
CA ARG A 107 13.66 -15.98 -2.36
C ARG A 107 12.97 -16.11 -1.01
N GLU A 108 11.68 -15.88 -0.99
CA GLU A 108 10.80 -16.09 0.15
C GLU A 108 10.21 -17.51 0.11
N ASN A 109 10.64 -18.37 1.03
CA ASN A 109 10.35 -19.80 0.98
C ASN A 109 10.70 -20.39 -0.41
N ASP A 110 9.69 -20.87 -1.16
CA ASP A 110 9.85 -21.41 -2.52
C ASP A 110 9.47 -20.40 -3.63
N PHE A 111 9.26 -19.13 -3.28
CA PHE A 111 8.78 -18.08 -4.19
C PHE A 111 9.80 -16.95 -4.30
N ALA A 112 10.05 -16.49 -5.52
CA ALA A 112 10.89 -15.31 -5.73
C ALA A 112 10.09 -14.02 -5.60
N SER A 113 10.79 -12.96 -5.20
CA SER A 113 10.29 -11.59 -5.11
C SER A 113 11.38 -10.63 -5.60
N PHE A 114 10.99 -9.58 -6.32
CA PHE A 114 11.89 -8.43 -6.51
C PHE A 114 11.88 -7.58 -5.26
N TYR A 115 13.05 -7.09 -4.87
CA TYR A 115 13.24 -6.43 -3.60
C TYR A 115 14.11 -5.20 -3.79
N ALA A 116 13.65 -4.08 -3.25
CA ALA A 116 14.47 -2.91 -3.06
C ALA A 116 14.35 -2.43 -1.62
N VAL A 117 15.45 -1.96 -1.05
CA VAL A 117 15.47 -1.35 0.29
C VAL A 117 16.32 -0.11 0.31
N ARG A 118 15.83 0.95 0.97
CA ARG A 118 16.62 2.12 1.38
C ARG A 118 16.89 2.02 2.87
N ILE A 119 18.12 2.29 3.29
CA ILE A 119 18.45 2.54 4.71
C ILE A 119 18.97 3.97 4.88
N HIS A 120 18.78 4.52 6.08
CA HIS A 120 19.49 5.71 6.56
C HIS A 120 20.41 5.31 7.71
N VAL A 121 21.60 5.90 7.74
CA VAL A 121 22.61 5.68 8.79
C VAL A 121 22.96 7.01 9.44
N ARG A 122 22.67 7.12 10.74
CA ARG A 122 23.02 8.26 11.60
C ARG A 122 23.84 7.77 12.79
N ASP A 123 24.94 8.44 13.08
CA ASP A 123 25.84 8.11 14.20
C ASP A 123 26.33 6.65 14.20
N GLY A 124 26.48 6.07 12.99
CA GLY A 124 26.88 4.67 12.79
C GLY A 124 25.78 3.63 13.05
N LEU A 125 24.54 4.08 13.26
CA LEU A 125 23.36 3.25 13.49
C LEU A 125 22.35 3.41 12.34
N ILE A 126 21.65 2.34 12.00
CA ILE A 126 20.52 2.34 11.08
C ILE A 126 19.28 2.81 11.85
N ASP A 127 18.72 3.95 11.48
CA ASP A 127 17.52 4.55 12.08
C ASP A 127 16.31 4.51 11.13
N GLU A 128 16.51 4.25 9.84
CA GLU A 128 15.43 4.02 8.88
C GLU A 128 15.72 2.85 7.96
N ALA A 129 14.69 2.07 7.62
CA ALA A 129 14.73 1.06 6.57
C ALA A 129 13.38 0.96 5.84
N GLU A 130 13.35 1.28 4.55
CA GLU A 130 12.16 1.28 3.69
C GLU A 130 12.29 0.20 2.62
N ALA A 131 11.55 -0.91 2.76
CA ALA A 131 11.57 -2.00 1.81
C ALA A 131 10.33 -2.01 0.92
N VAL A 132 10.54 -2.16 -0.39
CA VAL A 132 9.52 -2.42 -1.41
C VAL A 132 9.75 -3.82 -1.95
N ILE A 133 8.75 -4.69 -1.78
CA ILE A 133 8.80 -6.11 -2.13
C ILE A 133 7.71 -6.41 -3.15
N HIS A 134 8.11 -6.74 -4.37
CA HIS A 134 7.21 -7.16 -5.43
C HIS A 134 7.18 -8.68 -5.57
N ARG A 135 6.04 -9.25 -5.19
CA ARG A 135 5.75 -10.69 -5.30
C ARG A 135 4.91 -10.97 -6.53
N LYS A 136 5.07 -12.16 -7.09
CA LYS A 136 4.18 -12.65 -8.16
C LYS A 136 2.76 -12.81 -7.61
N SER A 137 1.80 -12.16 -8.25
CA SER A 137 0.38 -12.21 -7.88
C SER A 137 -0.53 -12.37 -9.10
N GLY A 138 -1.85 -12.40 -8.89
CA GLY A 138 -2.83 -12.37 -9.97
C GLY A 138 -2.98 -11.00 -10.65
N LEU A 139 -2.39 -9.94 -10.08
CA LEU A 139 -2.46 -8.58 -10.62
C LEU A 139 -1.43 -8.39 -11.74
N PRO A 140 -1.77 -7.62 -12.80
CA PRO A 140 -0.85 -7.37 -13.92
C PRO A 140 0.25 -6.40 -13.49
N ALA A 141 1.48 -6.90 -13.38
CA ALA A 141 2.69 -6.09 -13.18
C ALA A 141 3.87 -6.72 -13.94
N PRO A 142 4.90 -5.93 -14.33
CA PRO A 142 6.15 -6.49 -14.81
C PRO A 142 6.72 -7.47 -13.78
N TYR A 143 7.09 -8.66 -14.24
CA TYR A 143 7.71 -9.69 -13.42
C TYR A 143 8.70 -10.46 -14.29
N GLY A 144 9.99 -10.15 -14.12
CA GLY A 144 11.08 -10.66 -14.94
C GLY A 144 11.63 -12.01 -14.50
N ASP A 145 12.72 -12.38 -15.15
CA ASP A 145 13.56 -13.47 -14.68
C ASP A 145 14.33 -13.00 -13.44
N TRP A 146 14.20 -13.75 -12.35
CA TRP A 146 14.75 -13.40 -11.04
C TRP A 146 16.05 -14.15 -10.73
N GLU A 147 16.31 -15.30 -11.37
CA GLU A 147 17.51 -16.13 -11.13
C GLU A 147 18.77 -15.53 -11.76
N GLY A 148 18.58 -14.71 -12.80
CA GLY A 148 19.66 -14.08 -13.57
C GLY A 148 19.40 -12.60 -13.83
N MET A 149 18.86 -11.88 -12.84
CA MET A 149 18.63 -10.45 -12.97
C MET A 149 19.97 -9.73 -13.25
N GLU A 150 20.04 -9.01 -14.37
CA GLU A 150 21.21 -8.21 -14.75
C GLU A 150 20.89 -6.73 -14.58
N HIS A 151 21.60 -6.08 -13.65
CA HIS A 151 21.56 -4.63 -13.48
C HIS A 151 22.33 -3.91 -14.59
N PHE A 152 21.98 -2.65 -14.84
CA PHE A 152 22.77 -1.82 -15.75
C PHE A 152 24.15 -1.51 -15.15
N ALA A 153 25.22 -1.96 -15.82
CA ALA A 153 26.60 -1.77 -15.36
C ALA A 153 26.97 -0.28 -15.18
N GLU A 154 26.30 0.62 -15.89
CA GLU A 154 26.49 2.07 -15.81
C GLU A 154 26.21 2.63 -14.40
N PHE A 155 25.37 1.97 -13.60
CA PHE A 155 25.14 2.39 -12.20
C PHE A 155 26.39 2.25 -11.33
N ALA A 156 27.28 1.30 -11.62
CA ALA A 156 28.52 1.10 -10.85
C ALA A 156 29.65 2.05 -11.27
N GLU A 157 29.55 2.67 -12.45
CA GLU A 157 30.58 3.51 -13.05
C GLU A 157 30.68 4.89 -12.36
N VAL A 158 31.88 5.24 -11.91
CA VAL A 158 32.20 6.61 -11.48
C VAL A 158 32.32 7.50 -12.71
N LEU A 159 31.47 8.53 -12.79
CA LEU A 159 31.49 9.47 -13.90
C LEU A 159 32.77 10.31 -13.93
N PRO A 160 33.29 10.67 -15.12
CA PRO A 160 34.20 11.79 -15.26
C PRO A 160 33.56 13.09 -14.73
N GLU A 161 34.35 13.96 -14.11
CA GLU A 161 33.85 15.20 -13.49
C GLU A 161 33.05 16.09 -14.45
N ALA A 162 33.45 16.13 -15.73
CA ALA A 162 32.77 16.90 -16.77
C ALA A 162 31.35 16.36 -17.09
N GLU A 163 31.08 15.09 -16.83
CA GLU A 163 29.80 14.43 -17.12
C GLU A 163 28.84 14.47 -15.91
N ARG A 164 29.39 14.71 -14.71
CA ARG A 164 28.60 14.89 -13.48
C ARG A 164 27.81 16.18 -13.52
N ARG A 165 26.71 16.22 -12.79
CA ARG A 165 25.96 17.45 -12.51
C ARG A 165 25.96 17.71 -11.00
N PRO A 166 25.83 18.98 -10.57
CA PRO A 166 25.61 19.29 -9.16
C PRO A 166 24.36 18.58 -8.63
N ARG A 167 24.37 18.27 -7.32
CA ARG A 167 23.29 17.55 -6.63
C ARG A 167 21.91 18.12 -6.93
N GLU A 168 21.74 19.42 -6.80
CA GLU A 168 20.45 20.11 -6.98
C GLU A 168 19.94 19.96 -8.41
N ARG A 169 20.86 19.93 -9.38
CA ARG A 169 20.50 19.68 -10.78
C ARG A 169 20.10 18.22 -11.01
N MET A 170 20.74 17.27 -10.36
CA MET A 170 20.36 15.86 -10.45
C MET A 170 18.97 15.62 -9.86
N LEU A 171 18.68 16.20 -8.69
CA LEU A 171 17.35 16.18 -8.08
C LEU A 171 16.28 16.74 -9.03
N ALA A 172 16.53 17.91 -9.64
CA ALA A 172 15.59 18.50 -10.59
C ALA A 172 15.37 17.64 -11.85
N ILE A 173 16.40 16.91 -12.31
CA ILE A 173 16.27 16.01 -13.47
C ILE A 173 15.45 14.77 -13.11
N ALA A 174 15.71 14.15 -11.96
CA ALA A 174 14.94 13.00 -11.48
C ALA A 174 13.49 13.39 -11.15
N ASP A 175 13.25 14.56 -10.54
CA ASP A 175 11.90 15.04 -10.27
C ASP A 175 11.11 15.30 -11.57
N ALA A 176 11.77 15.84 -12.60
CA ALA A 176 11.15 16.04 -13.92
C ALA A 176 10.72 14.72 -14.61
N TYR A 177 11.32 13.57 -14.24
CA TYR A 177 10.82 12.26 -14.68
C TYR A 177 9.42 12.01 -14.15
N PHE A 178 9.21 12.22 -12.85
CA PHE A 178 7.90 12.05 -12.24
C PHE A 178 6.87 13.07 -12.77
N ASP A 179 7.28 14.30 -13.07
CA ASP A 179 6.41 15.27 -13.79
C ASP A 179 6.04 14.80 -15.20
N THR A 180 6.91 14.04 -15.86
CA THR A 180 6.63 13.46 -17.19
C THR A 180 5.66 12.27 -17.11
N VAL A 181 5.74 11.51 -16.01
CA VAL A 181 4.84 10.38 -15.74
C VAL A 181 3.45 10.86 -15.33
N GLU A 182 3.37 11.88 -14.46
CA GLU A 182 2.11 12.43 -13.94
C GLU A 182 1.26 13.00 -15.08
N LEU A 183 0.01 12.54 -15.19
CA LEU A 183 -0.95 12.98 -16.21
C LEU A 183 -0.40 12.91 -17.64
N ASN A 184 0.48 11.94 -17.91
CA ASN A 184 1.21 11.83 -19.18
C ASN A 184 0.26 11.91 -20.39
N ASP A 185 0.41 12.97 -21.19
CA ASP A 185 -0.43 13.29 -22.34
C ASP A 185 0.39 13.43 -23.64
N GLY A 186 1.67 13.05 -23.60
CA GLY A 186 2.64 13.26 -24.67
C GLY A 186 3.67 14.36 -24.38
N GLN A 187 3.43 15.21 -23.38
CA GLN A 187 4.43 16.18 -22.95
C GLN A 187 5.56 15.50 -22.18
N VAL A 188 6.81 15.82 -22.54
CA VAL A 188 8.02 15.30 -21.89
C VAL A 188 8.81 16.43 -21.25
N PHE A 189 8.97 16.38 -19.94
CA PHE A 189 9.75 17.36 -19.16
C PHE A 189 11.16 16.87 -18.86
N ALA A 190 11.32 15.56 -18.63
CA ALA A 190 12.60 14.96 -18.32
C ALA A 190 13.55 14.92 -19.54
N PRO A 191 14.84 15.22 -19.34
CA PRO A 191 15.87 14.96 -20.33
C PRO A 191 16.25 13.47 -20.30
N PHE A 192 16.12 12.78 -21.44
CA PHE A 192 16.52 11.39 -21.62
C PHE A 192 17.65 11.33 -22.64
N SER A 193 18.67 10.50 -22.40
CA SER A 193 19.67 10.19 -23.41
C SER A 193 19.04 9.34 -24.52
N GLU A 194 19.64 9.38 -25.72
CA GLU A 194 19.18 8.60 -26.86
C GLU A 194 19.14 7.09 -26.57
N ASP A 195 20.08 6.59 -25.77
CA ASP A 195 20.18 5.18 -25.38
C ASP A 195 19.38 4.84 -24.11
N CYS A 196 18.47 5.71 -23.65
CA CYS A 196 17.80 5.50 -22.37
C CYS A 196 17.07 4.16 -22.26
N ALA A 197 17.26 3.46 -21.14
CA ALA A 197 16.64 2.17 -20.88
C ALA A 197 16.05 2.06 -19.46
N ARG A 198 14.93 1.34 -19.33
CA ARG A 198 14.24 1.15 -18.05
C ARG A 198 14.04 -0.33 -17.71
N LEU A 199 14.50 -0.74 -16.53
CA LEU A 199 14.35 -2.07 -15.94
C LEU A 199 13.35 -1.99 -14.79
N GLU A 200 12.21 -2.67 -14.89
CA GLU A 200 11.17 -2.68 -13.86
C GLU A 200 10.90 -4.10 -13.40
N ASN A 201 11.12 -4.41 -12.12
CA ASN A 201 10.92 -5.75 -11.56
C ASN A 201 11.55 -6.84 -12.47
N GLY A 202 12.79 -6.62 -12.91
CA GLY A 202 13.54 -7.52 -13.80
C GLY A 202 13.12 -7.54 -15.28
N ILE A 203 12.20 -6.68 -15.73
CA ILE A 203 11.78 -6.57 -17.14
C ILE A 203 12.36 -5.30 -17.77
N LEU A 204 13.06 -5.45 -18.89
CA LEU A 204 13.46 -4.32 -19.73
C LEU A 204 12.23 -3.77 -20.47
N THR A 205 11.63 -2.69 -19.97
CA THR A 205 10.34 -2.17 -20.47
C THR A 205 10.46 -1.22 -21.64
N THR A 206 11.67 -0.86 -22.06
CA THR A 206 11.94 0.06 -23.20
C THR A 206 12.46 -0.65 -24.45
N ALA A 207 12.76 -1.95 -24.39
CA ALA A 207 13.19 -2.74 -25.54
C ALA A 207 12.27 -3.95 -25.76
N PRO A 208 11.84 -4.24 -27.01
CA PRO A 208 10.93 -5.36 -27.27
C PRO A 208 11.56 -6.69 -26.85
N ILE A 209 10.82 -7.52 -26.12
CA ILE A 209 11.24 -8.88 -25.80
C ILE A 209 10.77 -9.80 -26.95
N PRO A 210 11.68 -10.53 -27.64
CA PRO A 210 11.28 -11.43 -28.72
C PRO A 210 10.21 -12.43 -28.28
N GLY A 211 9.07 -12.45 -28.98
CA GLY A 211 7.95 -13.34 -28.67
C GLY A 211 6.92 -12.80 -27.68
N GLN A 212 7.13 -11.63 -27.07
CA GLN A 212 6.12 -10.95 -26.26
C GLN A 212 5.56 -9.72 -26.98
N GLN A 213 4.28 -9.79 -27.37
CA GLN A 213 3.60 -8.72 -28.13
C GLN A 213 2.78 -7.75 -27.27
N GLN A 214 2.76 -7.93 -25.95
CA GLN A 214 1.96 -7.11 -25.03
C GLN A 214 2.85 -6.54 -23.91
N SER A 215 3.63 -5.50 -24.25
CA SER A 215 4.41 -4.73 -23.28
C SER A 215 4.50 -3.27 -23.74
N ALA A 216 4.84 -2.34 -22.84
CA ALA A 216 5.10 -0.94 -23.19
C ALA A 216 6.11 -0.83 -24.33
N ALA A 217 7.19 -1.62 -24.27
CA ALA A 217 8.21 -1.72 -25.32
C ALA A 217 7.66 -2.17 -26.69
N ALA A 218 6.63 -3.02 -26.70
CA ALA A 218 5.98 -3.48 -27.93
C ALA A 218 5.10 -2.38 -28.56
N ILE A 219 4.71 -1.36 -27.78
CA ILE A 219 3.95 -0.19 -28.25
C ILE A 219 4.91 0.90 -28.74
N ALA A 220 5.93 1.24 -27.94
CA ALA A 220 6.99 2.17 -28.31
C ALA A 220 8.30 1.75 -27.62
N SER A 221 9.42 1.78 -28.37
CA SER A 221 10.75 1.47 -27.84
C SER A 221 11.48 2.76 -27.47
N GLY A 222 12.19 2.74 -26.33
CA GLY A 222 12.88 3.91 -25.76
C GLY A 222 12.08 4.66 -24.70
N CYS A 223 12.79 5.32 -23.77
CA CYS A 223 12.15 6.05 -22.66
C CYS A 223 11.31 7.22 -23.16
N ARG A 224 11.89 8.07 -24.02
CA ARG A 224 11.25 9.31 -24.51
C ARG A 224 10.02 8.99 -25.34
N GLU A 225 10.14 8.06 -26.27
CA GLU A 225 9.12 7.68 -27.24
C GLU A 225 7.86 7.15 -26.54
N GLN A 226 8.01 6.40 -25.45
CA GLN A 226 6.89 5.93 -24.64
C GLN A 226 6.11 7.09 -24.01
N PHE A 227 6.81 8.09 -23.46
CA PHE A 227 6.16 9.25 -22.86
C PHE A 227 5.54 10.19 -23.90
N GLU A 228 6.19 10.40 -25.05
CA GLU A 228 5.63 11.18 -26.17
C GLU A 228 4.37 10.55 -26.75
N LEU A 229 4.23 9.24 -26.61
CA LEU A 229 3.03 8.52 -27.02
C LEU A 229 1.85 8.66 -26.02
N GLY A 230 2.12 9.05 -24.76
CA GLY A 230 1.10 9.21 -23.74
C GLY A 230 0.67 7.89 -23.07
N ILE A 231 1.50 6.83 -23.12
CA ILE A 231 1.08 5.51 -22.64
C ILE A 231 0.85 5.46 -21.13
N TYR A 232 1.43 6.40 -20.37
CA TYR A 232 1.38 6.46 -18.91
C TYR A 232 0.26 7.35 -18.36
N ARG A 233 -0.70 7.75 -19.21
CA ARG A 233 -1.83 8.62 -18.87
C ARG A 233 -2.65 8.18 -17.64
N ILE A 234 -2.59 6.90 -17.28
CA ILE A 234 -3.28 6.34 -16.11
C ILE A 234 -2.75 6.88 -14.78
N ASN A 235 -1.51 7.39 -14.75
CA ASN A 235 -0.87 7.95 -13.57
C ASN A 235 -1.47 9.32 -13.24
N LYS A 236 -2.53 9.34 -12.41
CA LYS A 236 -3.23 10.58 -12.06
C LYS A 236 -2.39 11.48 -11.15
N ARG A 237 -1.63 10.88 -10.24
CA ARG A 237 -0.81 11.61 -9.27
C ARG A 237 0.42 10.81 -8.89
N ILE A 238 1.55 11.51 -8.79
CA ILE A 238 2.83 10.96 -8.37
C ILE A 238 3.28 11.65 -7.08
N ARG A 239 3.15 10.93 -5.95
CA ARG A 239 3.60 11.40 -4.63
C ARG A 239 5.00 10.84 -4.41
N ARG A 240 6.01 11.68 -4.24
CA ARG A 240 7.41 11.23 -4.21
C ARG A 240 8.30 12.00 -3.23
N ASP A 241 9.40 11.36 -2.88
CA ASP A 241 10.56 11.93 -2.20
C ASP A 241 11.86 11.43 -2.89
N LEU A 242 12.94 12.22 -2.81
CA LEU A 242 14.23 11.92 -3.44
C LEU A 242 15.37 11.90 -2.39
N PRO A 243 15.43 10.86 -1.53
CA PRO A 243 16.28 10.87 -0.34
C PRO A 243 17.79 10.71 -0.62
N LEU A 244 18.16 10.15 -1.78
CA LEU A 244 19.53 9.68 -2.05
C LEU A 244 20.03 10.20 -3.39
N VAL A 245 21.21 10.84 -3.39
CA VAL A 245 21.93 11.23 -4.60
C VAL A 245 23.42 10.91 -4.50
N ASP A 246 23.89 9.95 -5.31
CA ASP A 246 25.32 9.70 -5.55
C ASP A 246 25.80 10.60 -6.69
N VAL A 247 26.45 11.72 -6.37
CA VAL A 247 26.99 12.65 -7.37
C VAL A 247 28.18 12.05 -8.14
N GLN A 248 28.96 11.15 -7.52
CA GLN A 248 30.15 10.58 -8.16
C GLN A 248 29.78 9.64 -9.29
N ARG A 249 28.75 8.81 -9.09
CA ARG A 249 28.20 7.90 -10.10
C ARG A 249 27.04 8.50 -10.86
N GLY A 250 26.56 9.68 -10.49
CA GLY A 250 25.43 10.32 -11.15
C GLY A 250 24.14 9.53 -10.97
N VAL A 251 23.82 9.08 -9.75
CA VAL A 251 22.60 8.32 -9.46
C VAL A 251 21.71 9.08 -8.48
N VAL A 252 20.40 9.11 -8.74
CA VAL A 252 19.38 9.57 -7.79
C VAL A 252 18.45 8.39 -7.51
N VAL A 253 18.09 8.15 -6.24
CA VAL A 253 17.03 7.20 -5.91
C VAL A 253 15.82 7.97 -5.39
N GLY A 254 14.66 7.72 -5.99
CA GLY A 254 13.36 8.21 -5.55
C GLY A 254 12.55 7.12 -4.85
N ALA A 255 11.75 7.53 -3.88
CA ALA A 255 10.71 6.73 -3.25
C ALA A 255 9.36 7.38 -3.55
N GLY A 256 8.31 6.60 -3.82
CA GLY A 256 7.03 7.22 -4.13
C GLY A 256 5.87 6.29 -4.42
N PHE A 257 4.77 6.92 -4.83
CA PHE A 257 3.54 6.25 -5.23
C PHE A 257 3.03 6.80 -6.55
N PHE A 258 2.61 5.90 -7.44
CA PHE A 258 1.79 6.29 -8.58
C PHE A 258 0.35 5.92 -8.28
N ASP A 259 -0.50 6.94 -8.12
CA ASP A 259 -1.91 6.78 -7.81
C ASP A 259 -2.71 6.68 -9.13
N HIS A 260 -3.27 5.51 -9.41
CA HIS A 260 -4.16 5.26 -10.55
C HIS A 260 -5.62 5.36 -10.09
N ALA A 261 -6.31 6.45 -10.44
CA ALA A 261 -7.73 6.58 -10.10
C ALA A 261 -8.65 5.68 -10.95
N ASN A 262 -8.18 5.29 -12.14
CA ASN A 262 -8.94 4.50 -13.12
C ASN A 262 -10.36 5.04 -13.37
N GLU A 263 -10.51 6.38 -13.48
CA GLU A 263 -11.80 7.02 -13.80
C GLU A 263 -12.33 6.64 -15.20
N PHE A 264 -11.46 6.03 -16.02
CA PHE A 264 -11.73 5.48 -17.34
C PHE A 264 -11.00 4.14 -17.48
N ASP A 265 -11.52 3.23 -18.31
CA ASP A 265 -10.85 1.97 -18.68
C ASP A 265 -10.22 2.01 -20.09
N ARG A 266 -10.41 3.12 -20.82
CA ARG A 266 -9.94 3.35 -22.19
C ARG A 266 -9.52 4.80 -22.41
N TYR A 267 -8.47 5.00 -23.20
CA TYR A 267 -7.97 6.33 -23.56
C TYR A 267 -7.24 6.31 -24.91
N LEU A 268 -7.13 7.48 -25.53
CA LEU A 268 -6.37 7.65 -26.77
C LEU A 268 -4.94 8.10 -26.49
N LEU A 269 -4.02 7.55 -27.27
CA LEU A 269 -2.63 7.97 -27.38
C LEU A 269 -2.49 9.18 -28.31
N THR A 270 -1.31 9.80 -28.31
CA THR A 270 -1.05 10.99 -29.15
C THR A 270 -1.11 10.71 -30.65
N ASN A 271 -0.87 9.46 -31.06
CA ASN A 271 -1.02 9.01 -32.45
C ASN A 271 -2.47 8.58 -32.81
N GLY A 272 -3.41 8.67 -31.87
CA GLY A 272 -4.82 8.32 -32.07
C GLY A 272 -5.17 6.85 -31.87
N SER A 273 -4.22 5.96 -31.54
CA SER A 273 -4.56 4.59 -31.15
C SER A 273 -5.20 4.54 -29.76
N GLU A 274 -6.03 3.52 -29.51
CA GLU A 274 -6.66 3.31 -28.21
C GLU A 274 -5.83 2.38 -27.33
N MET A 275 -5.70 2.73 -26.06
CA MET A 275 -5.20 1.87 -24.99
C MET A 275 -6.29 1.57 -23.97
N LYS A 276 -6.09 0.46 -23.25
CA LYS A 276 -6.92 0.06 -22.11
C LYS A 276 -6.10 0.05 -20.84
N THR A 277 -6.72 0.38 -19.72
CA THR A 277 -6.08 0.23 -18.41
C THR A 277 -5.93 -1.26 -18.06
N ALA A 278 -4.87 -1.60 -17.33
CA ALA A 278 -4.63 -2.98 -16.90
C ALA A 278 -5.58 -3.42 -15.78
N LEU A 279 -5.88 -2.48 -14.86
CA LEU A 279 -6.87 -2.64 -13.79
C LEU A 279 -8.02 -1.65 -13.99
N LYS A 280 -9.23 -2.03 -13.56
CA LYS A 280 -10.45 -1.22 -13.74
C LYS A 280 -10.87 -0.44 -12.50
N TRP A 281 -10.12 -0.54 -11.42
CA TRP A 281 -10.46 0.07 -10.15
C TRP A 281 -9.27 0.85 -9.60
N PRO A 282 -9.52 1.79 -8.67
CA PRO A 282 -8.47 2.62 -8.11
C PRO A 282 -7.41 1.78 -7.38
N ASN A 283 -6.15 2.08 -7.63
CA ASN A 283 -5.02 1.41 -6.98
C ASN A 283 -3.80 2.32 -6.98
N SER A 284 -2.87 2.09 -6.05
CA SER A 284 -1.57 2.73 -6.07
C SER A 284 -0.50 1.67 -6.27
N ILE A 285 0.60 2.04 -6.91
CA ILE A 285 1.86 1.30 -6.76
C ILE A 285 2.78 2.10 -5.84
N THR A 286 3.51 1.43 -4.96
CA THR A 286 4.65 2.00 -4.23
C THR A 286 5.95 1.55 -4.90
N LEU A 287 6.98 2.40 -4.88
CA LEU A 287 8.23 2.13 -5.59
C LEU A 287 9.46 2.69 -4.87
N LEU A 288 10.59 2.03 -5.13
CA LEU A 288 11.90 2.64 -5.16
C LEU A 288 12.38 2.63 -6.61
N GLU A 289 12.93 3.74 -7.09
CA GLU A 289 13.37 3.90 -8.49
C GLU A 289 14.68 4.68 -8.56
N ALA A 290 15.70 4.07 -9.16
CA ALA A 290 17.02 4.61 -9.36
C ALA A 290 17.18 5.21 -10.77
N PHE A 291 17.67 6.45 -10.84
CA PHE A 291 17.91 7.20 -12.07
C PHE A 291 19.40 7.43 -12.26
N ARG A 292 19.99 6.82 -13.29
CA ARG A 292 21.34 7.13 -13.73
C ARG A 292 21.33 8.37 -14.63
N ILE A 293 21.97 9.44 -14.20
CA ILE A 293 22.07 10.73 -14.90
C ILE A 293 23.51 10.94 -15.39
N ARG A 294 23.69 11.12 -16.69
CA ARG A 294 24.96 11.44 -17.34
C ARG A 294 24.76 12.64 -18.26
N ASN A 295 25.69 13.60 -18.24
CA ASN A 295 25.61 14.81 -19.08
C ASN A 295 24.31 15.62 -18.90
N GLY A 296 23.63 15.47 -17.75
CA GLY A 296 22.35 16.12 -17.48
C GLY A 296 21.13 15.44 -18.10
N GLU A 297 21.27 14.20 -18.54
CA GLU A 297 20.19 13.39 -19.12
C GLU A 297 20.07 12.05 -18.37
N ILE A 298 18.86 11.53 -18.23
CA ILE A 298 18.58 10.21 -17.68
C ILE A 298 18.98 9.17 -18.72
N GLN A 299 19.92 8.31 -18.34
CA GLN A 299 20.47 7.24 -19.16
C GLN A 299 19.90 5.87 -18.79
N ARG A 300 19.76 5.56 -17.51
CA ARG A 300 19.19 4.29 -17.04
C ARG A 300 18.18 4.56 -15.94
N VAL A 301 17.16 3.71 -15.90
CA VAL A 301 16.14 3.71 -14.87
C VAL A 301 15.99 2.29 -14.37
N GLU A 302 16.03 2.08 -13.06
CA GLU A 302 15.76 0.78 -12.47
C GLU A 302 14.76 0.93 -11.33
N ALA A 303 13.64 0.23 -11.39
CA ALA A 303 12.55 0.34 -10.43
C ALA A 303 12.16 -1.03 -9.87
N THR A 304 11.91 -1.06 -8.56
CA THR A 304 11.13 -2.11 -7.93
C THR A 304 9.86 -1.50 -7.38
N PHE A 305 8.72 -2.05 -7.78
CA PHE A 305 7.42 -1.54 -7.36
C PHE A 305 6.38 -2.63 -7.22
N THR A 306 5.39 -2.38 -6.36
CA THR A 306 4.28 -3.31 -6.14
C THR A 306 2.97 -2.57 -5.89
N TYR A 307 1.84 -3.24 -6.13
CA TYR A 307 0.53 -2.70 -5.80
C TYR A 307 0.34 -2.63 -4.28
N VAL A 308 -0.26 -1.52 -3.84
CA VAL A 308 -0.71 -1.26 -2.48
C VAL A 308 -2.13 -0.65 -2.55
N PRO A 309 -2.88 -0.62 -1.44
CA PRO A 309 -4.17 0.06 -1.41
C PRO A 309 -4.10 1.49 -1.96
N TYR A 310 -5.17 1.94 -2.62
CA TYR A 310 -5.19 3.26 -3.24
C TYR A 310 -4.95 4.36 -2.21
N PHE A 311 -4.09 5.33 -2.54
CA PHE A 311 -3.64 6.41 -1.63
C PHE A 311 -2.83 5.95 -0.40
N MET A 312 -2.25 4.74 -0.42
CA MET A 312 -1.41 4.25 0.68
C MET A 312 -0.40 5.32 1.16
N HIS A 313 -0.33 5.47 2.47
CA HIS A 313 0.49 6.48 3.14
C HIS A 313 1.97 6.02 3.20
N ASN A 314 2.91 6.97 3.20
CA ASN A 314 4.34 6.68 3.44
C ASN A 314 4.77 7.13 4.85
N PRO A 315 5.13 6.18 5.74
CA PRO A 315 5.53 6.49 7.11
C PRO A 315 6.74 7.43 7.26
N PHE A 316 7.57 7.64 6.23
CA PHE A 316 8.79 8.44 6.32
C PHE A 316 8.60 9.94 6.04
N TRP A 317 7.61 10.34 5.24
CA TRP A 317 7.52 11.73 4.75
C TRP A 317 6.11 12.33 4.68
N GLY A 318 5.10 11.65 5.23
CA GLY A 318 3.75 12.23 5.35
C GLY A 318 3.11 11.95 6.71
N GLU A 319 1.89 12.44 6.88
CA GLU A 319 1.01 11.99 7.97
C GLU A 319 -0.06 11.03 7.40
N GLU A 320 -0.43 10.02 8.19
CA GLU A 320 -1.57 9.15 7.89
C GLU A 320 -2.87 9.93 8.11
N ALA A 321 -3.92 9.58 7.37
CA ALA A 321 -5.25 10.13 7.62
C ALA A 321 -5.80 9.60 8.96
N ASP A 322 -6.42 10.49 9.74
CA ASP A 322 -7.18 10.09 10.92
C ASP A 322 -8.63 9.77 10.57
N PHE A 323 -9.20 8.76 11.23
CA PHE A 323 -10.62 8.46 11.09
C PHE A 323 -11.41 8.97 12.32
N PRO A 324 -12.41 9.85 12.14
CA PRO A 324 -13.21 10.41 13.22
C PRO A 324 -14.00 9.34 13.99
N LEU A 325 -13.99 9.42 15.32
CA LEU A 325 -14.87 8.64 16.18
C LEU A 325 -16.22 9.30 16.42
N TYR A 326 -17.28 8.51 16.24
CA TYR A 326 -18.64 8.90 16.56
C TYR A 326 -19.24 7.98 17.61
N ALA A 327 -19.93 8.59 18.59
CA ALA A 327 -20.69 7.85 19.58
C ALA A 327 -22.10 7.56 19.05
N PRO A 328 -22.64 6.34 19.24
CA PRO A 328 -23.99 6.01 18.81
C PRO A 328 -25.03 6.86 19.52
N ARG A 329 -25.98 7.40 18.76
CA ARG A 329 -27.13 8.18 19.26
C ARG A 329 -28.45 7.55 18.78
N PRO A 330 -28.86 6.40 19.37
CA PRO A 330 -30.03 5.63 18.90
C PRO A 330 -31.36 6.40 18.85
N ALA A 331 -31.49 7.44 19.69
CA ALA A 331 -32.69 8.28 19.73
C ALA A 331 -32.77 9.26 18.55
N GLU A 332 -31.64 9.58 17.92
CA GLU A 332 -31.55 10.47 16.75
C GLU A 332 -31.57 9.66 15.45
N CYS A 333 -30.98 8.46 15.44
CA CYS A 333 -30.97 7.57 14.29
C CYS A 333 -31.12 6.11 14.72
N ASP A 334 -32.32 5.56 14.52
CA ASP A 334 -32.61 4.15 14.73
C ASP A 334 -32.16 3.28 13.55
N SER A 335 -32.41 1.97 13.59
CA SER A 335 -32.05 1.06 12.50
C SER A 335 -32.68 1.43 11.15
N ALA A 336 -33.85 2.08 11.13
CA ALA A 336 -34.48 2.51 9.88
C ALA A 336 -33.77 3.73 9.28
N CYS A 337 -33.43 4.71 10.12
CA CYS A 337 -32.59 5.85 9.75
C CYS A 337 -31.22 5.38 9.23
N LEU A 338 -30.54 4.49 9.96
CA LEU A 338 -29.24 3.93 9.57
C LEU A 338 -29.32 3.18 8.23
N THR A 339 -30.38 2.40 8.02
CA THR A 339 -30.61 1.69 6.75
C THR A 339 -30.76 2.66 5.59
N ALA A 340 -31.56 3.72 5.76
CA ALA A 340 -31.79 4.73 4.73
C ALA A 340 -30.49 5.49 4.38
N ASN A 341 -29.69 5.85 5.38
CA ASN A 341 -28.41 6.53 5.17
C ASN A 341 -27.39 5.63 4.46
N ALA A 342 -27.28 4.35 4.83
CA ALA A 342 -26.37 3.42 4.17
C ALA A 342 -26.78 3.16 2.71
N ASP A 343 -28.07 2.98 2.45
CA ASP A 343 -28.59 2.79 1.09
C ASP A 343 -28.35 4.03 0.22
N ALA A 344 -28.64 5.23 0.76
CA ALA A 344 -28.38 6.49 0.07
C ALA A 344 -26.89 6.69 -0.24
N LEU A 345 -26.02 6.41 0.73
CA LEU A 345 -24.56 6.50 0.59
C LEU A 345 -24.07 5.67 -0.59
N VAL A 346 -24.38 4.37 -0.61
CA VAL A 346 -23.88 3.46 -1.65
C VAL A 346 -24.55 3.71 -2.99
N SER A 347 -25.85 4.00 -3.01
CA SER A 347 -26.57 4.38 -4.23
C SER A 347 -26.02 5.65 -4.90
N ALA A 348 -25.47 6.57 -4.11
CA ALA A 348 -24.84 7.79 -4.62
C ALA A 348 -23.43 7.56 -5.21
N MET A 349 -22.77 6.44 -4.88
CA MET A 349 -21.46 6.10 -5.46
C MET A 349 -21.57 5.92 -6.98
N ALA A 350 -22.62 5.26 -7.44
CA ALA A 350 -22.96 5.21 -8.86
C ALA A 350 -23.23 6.63 -9.38
N GLY A 351 -22.30 7.17 -10.19
CA GLY A 351 -22.37 8.54 -10.70
C GLY A 351 -21.82 9.61 -9.77
N ASN A 352 -21.07 9.24 -8.73
CA ASN A 352 -20.27 10.14 -7.89
C ASN A 352 -21.06 11.31 -7.26
N ARG A 353 -22.28 11.05 -6.76
CA ARG A 353 -23.23 12.07 -6.28
C ARG A 353 -23.12 12.33 -4.77
N TRP A 354 -21.90 12.30 -4.22
CA TRP A 354 -21.69 12.42 -2.78
C TRP A 354 -22.17 13.75 -2.20
N GLN A 355 -22.13 14.86 -2.95
CA GLN A 355 -22.47 16.19 -2.44
C GLN A 355 -23.94 16.33 -1.98
N GLY A 356 -24.82 15.44 -2.42
CA GLY A 356 -26.25 15.46 -2.09
C GLY A 356 -26.64 14.64 -0.86
N LEU A 357 -25.67 14.04 -0.17
CA LEU A 357 -25.93 13.19 0.99
C LEU A 357 -26.04 13.99 2.28
N ASN A 358 -26.70 13.40 3.27
CA ASN A 358 -26.85 13.97 4.61
C ASN A 358 -25.55 13.78 5.43
N TRP A 359 -24.49 14.51 5.08
CA TRP A 359 -23.22 14.45 5.79
C TRP A 359 -23.27 15.16 7.14
N SER A 360 -22.45 14.69 8.08
CA SER A 360 -22.23 15.41 9.34
C SER A 360 -21.62 16.79 9.11
N ASP A 361 -21.96 17.72 10.01
CA ASP A 361 -21.27 19.02 10.14
C ASP A 361 -19.91 18.90 10.87
N GLN A 362 -19.60 17.72 11.45
CA GLN A 362 -18.30 17.36 12.01
C GLN A 362 -17.40 16.72 10.94
N PRO A 363 -16.08 16.57 11.19
CA PRO A 363 -15.17 15.93 10.24
C PRO A 363 -15.65 14.53 9.85
N VAL A 364 -15.87 14.28 8.55
CA VAL A 364 -16.35 12.99 8.06
C VAL A 364 -15.18 12.06 7.68
N GLY A 365 -15.25 10.80 8.11
CA GLY A 365 -14.26 9.77 7.77
C GLY A 365 -14.64 8.98 6.52
N TYR A 366 -13.68 8.74 5.62
CA TYR A 366 -13.86 7.79 4.51
C TYR A 366 -12.59 6.96 4.34
N ALA A 367 -12.73 5.64 4.34
CA ALA A 367 -11.63 4.72 4.11
C ALA A 367 -12.01 3.62 3.11
N GLU A 368 -11.02 3.16 2.35
CA GLU A 368 -11.12 1.96 1.53
C GLU A 368 -9.92 1.07 1.80
N ASN A 369 -10.18 -0.22 2.09
CA ASN A 369 -9.14 -1.21 2.40
C ASN A 369 -8.17 -0.70 3.49
N SER A 370 -8.74 -0.07 4.53
CA SER A 370 -8.02 0.52 5.66
C SER A 370 -7.14 1.74 5.36
N VAL A 371 -7.21 2.32 4.15
CA VAL A 371 -6.56 3.61 3.85
C VAL A 371 -7.60 4.73 3.85
N GLY A 372 -7.28 5.83 4.54
CA GLY A 372 -8.11 7.03 4.56
C GLY A 372 -8.01 7.79 3.23
N ILE A 373 -9.15 8.06 2.62
CA ILE A 373 -9.25 8.68 1.30
C ILE A 373 -10.27 9.82 1.36
N ARG A 374 -10.18 10.77 0.43
CA ARG A 374 -11.20 11.81 0.29
C ARG A 374 -12.49 11.25 -0.30
N ILE A 375 -13.63 11.71 0.21
CA ILE A 375 -14.93 11.44 -0.41
C ILE A 375 -14.93 11.95 -1.86
N GLY A 376 -15.48 11.15 -2.77
CA GLY A 376 -15.49 11.44 -4.20
C GLY A 376 -14.21 11.03 -4.94
N GLU A 377 -13.24 10.42 -4.27
CA GLU A 377 -12.13 9.66 -4.85
C GLU A 377 -12.36 8.15 -4.65
N SER A 378 -11.45 7.33 -5.16
CA SER A 378 -11.54 5.87 -5.10
C SER A 378 -12.83 5.32 -5.75
N ILE A 379 -13.49 4.31 -5.16
CA ILE A 379 -14.66 3.66 -5.79
C ILE A 379 -15.81 4.62 -6.15
N TRP A 380 -15.87 5.82 -5.54
CA TRP A 380 -16.77 6.89 -6.00
C TRP A 380 -16.58 7.28 -7.47
N ARG A 381 -15.39 7.06 -8.03
CA ARG A 381 -15.03 7.39 -9.42
C ARG A 381 -15.23 6.24 -10.40
N THR A 382 -15.24 5.01 -9.92
CA THR A 382 -15.23 3.80 -10.77
C THR A 382 -16.53 3.03 -10.69
N VAL A 383 -17.29 3.15 -9.59
CA VAL A 383 -18.59 2.49 -9.46
C VAL A 383 -19.59 3.09 -10.45
N THR A 384 -20.10 2.21 -11.31
CA THR A 384 -21.07 2.51 -12.37
C THR A 384 -22.47 2.01 -12.05
N ALA A 385 -22.58 0.97 -11.23
CA ALA A 385 -23.83 0.43 -10.72
C ALA A 385 -23.59 -0.26 -9.36
N VAL A 386 -24.66 -0.38 -8.59
CA VAL A 386 -24.68 -1.07 -7.30
C VAL A 386 -25.84 -2.06 -7.27
N ASP A 387 -25.81 -2.99 -6.32
CA ASP A 387 -26.81 -4.02 -6.15
C ASP A 387 -28.22 -3.38 -6.01
N PRO A 388 -29.21 -3.77 -6.82
CA PRO A 388 -30.58 -3.26 -6.69
C PRO A 388 -31.31 -3.85 -5.47
N SER A 389 -30.75 -4.88 -4.82
CA SER A 389 -31.33 -5.51 -3.64
C SER A 389 -30.21 -5.90 -2.67
N PRO A 390 -29.53 -4.91 -2.08
CA PRO A 390 -28.43 -5.16 -1.17
C PRO A 390 -28.92 -5.77 0.14
N LEU A 391 -28.01 -6.43 0.86
CA LEU A 391 -28.23 -6.73 2.27
C LEU A 391 -27.77 -5.53 3.09
N ILE A 392 -28.64 -4.97 3.92
CA ILE A 392 -28.27 -3.96 4.90
C ILE A 392 -28.54 -4.49 6.30
N VAL A 393 -27.51 -4.50 7.15
CA VAL A 393 -27.59 -4.85 8.58
C VAL A 393 -27.31 -3.59 9.38
N ALA A 394 -28.34 -3.04 10.03
CA ALA A 394 -28.28 -1.77 10.73
C ALA A 394 -28.50 -1.94 12.25
N ASP A 395 -27.62 -1.36 13.04
CA ASP A 395 -27.61 -1.53 14.49
C ASP A 395 -27.47 -0.18 15.19
N ALA A 396 -28.58 0.28 15.77
CA ALA A 396 -28.62 1.54 16.49
C ALA A 396 -27.67 1.55 17.71
N GLN A 397 -27.37 0.38 18.31
CA GLN A 397 -26.47 0.31 19.47
C GLN A 397 -25.01 0.57 19.08
N THR A 398 -24.60 0.20 17.87
CA THR A 398 -23.26 0.52 17.36
C THR A 398 -23.24 1.85 16.60
N GLY A 399 -24.41 2.35 16.16
CA GLY A 399 -24.51 3.56 15.33
C GLY A 399 -24.04 3.31 13.90
N LYS A 400 -24.08 2.04 13.45
CA LYS A 400 -23.53 1.63 12.16
C LYS A 400 -24.55 0.84 11.35
N ALA A 401 -24.39 0.90 10.03
CA ALA A 401 -25.03 -0.05 9.12
C ALA A 401 -24.02 -0.60 8.12
N VAL A 402 -24.04 -1.91 7.92
CA VAL A 402 -23.21 -2.60 6.93
C VAL A 402 -24.08 -2.89 5.70
N TRP A 403 -23.71 -2.29 4.58
CA TRP A 403 -24.24 -2.58 3.25
C TRP A 403 -23.38 -3.66 2.60
N ILE A 404 -23.98 -4.76 2.15
CA ILE A 404 -23.30 -5.87 1.48
C ILE A 404 -23.99 -6.12 0.15
N GLY A 405 -23.23 -6.18 -0.94
CA GLY A 405 -23.78 -6.47 -2.25
C GLY A 405 -22.77 -6.38 -3.38
N ARG A 406 -23.29 -6.45 -4.59
CA ARG A 406 -22.54 -6.26 -5.84
C ARG A 406 -22.29 -4.78 -6.12
N ILE A 407 -21.09 -4.45 -6.58
CA ILE A 407 -20.80 -3.19 -7.28
C ILE A 407 -20.24 -3.49 -8.67
N GLU A 408 -20.39 -2.55 -9.61
CA GLU A 408 -19.84 -2.62 -10.97
C GLU A 408 -18.77 -1.56 -11.21
N GLU A 409 -17.57 -1.96 -11.61
CA GLU A 409 -16.50 -1.04 -12.00
C GLU A 409 -16.09 -1.30 -13.45
N HIS A 410 -16.44 -0.38 -14.37
CA HIS A 410 -16.19 -0.50 -15.81
C HIS A 410 -16.55 -1.89 -16.39
N GLY A 411 -17.72 -2.39 -16.00
CA GLY A 411 -18.24 -3.69 -16.41
C GLY A 411 -17.55 -4.91 -15.77
N GLN A 412 -16.88 -4.72 -14.63
CA GLN A 412 -16.44 -5.80 -13.77
C GLN A 412 -17.25 -5.82 -12.47
N PRO A 413 -17.99 -6.90 -12.19
CA PRO A 413 -18.64 -7.10 -10.89
C PRO A 413 -17.62 -7.37 -9.79
N ALA A 414 -17.86 -6.78 -8.61
CA ALA A 414 -17.11 -7.04 -7.39
C ALA A 414 -18.07 -7.15 -6.20
N TRP A 415 -17.66 -7.88 -5.16
CA TRP A 415 -18.36 -7.87 -3.88
C TRP A 415 -17.89 -6.66 -3.08
N ALA A 416 -18.81 -5.95 -2.44
CA ALA A 416 -18.47 -4.88 -1.52
C ALA A 416 -19.21 -5.06 -0.18
N ALA A 417 -18.48 -4.79 0.90
CA ALA A 417 -19.01 -4.63 2.24
C ALA A 417 -18.63 -3.22 2.72
N ILE A 418 -19.64 -2.35 2.86
CA ILE A 418 -19.47 -0.92 3.16
C ILE A 418 -20.12 -0.64 4.50
N THR A 419 -19.32 -0.28 5.49
CA THR A 419 -19.79 0.09 6.82
C THR A 419 -19.98 1.59 6.88
N MET A 420 -21.23 2.05 7.05
CA MET A 420 -21.57 3.44 7.30
C MET A 420 -21.67 3.69 8.81
N LEU A 421 -21.10 4.80 9.28
CA LEU A 421 -21.18 5.27 10.66
C LEU A 421 -22.05 6.52 10.72
N SER A 422 -22.95 6.60 11.72
CA SER A 422 -23.77 7.79 11.93
C SER A 422 -23.13 8.80 12.87
N ASP A 423 -23.43 10.07 12.63
CA ASP A 423 -23.27 11.15 13.58
C ASP A 423 -24.63 11.81 13.82
N GLY A 424 -25.31 11.38 14.88
CA GLY A 424 -26.73 11.72 15.05
C GLY A 424 -27.53 11.05 13.94
N ASP A 425 -28.33 11.83 13.20
CA ASP A 425 -29.08 11.39 12.01
C ASP A 425 -28.32 11.57 10.69
N ALA A 426 -27.11 12.14 10.73
CA ALA A 426 -26.24 12.35 9.58
C ALA A 426 -25.23 11.21 9.40
N ILE A 427 -24.58 11.18 8.23
CA ILE A 427 -23.49 10.26 7.91
C ILE A 427 -22.19 10.86 8.45
N GLY A 428 -21.62 10.22 9.47
CA GLY A 428 -20.33 10.57 10.04
C GLY A 428 -19.14 9.95 9.30
N GLY A 429 -19.34 8.81 8.64
CA GLY A 429 -18.29 8.25 7.79
C GLY A 429 -18.61 6.91 7.15
N ALA A 430 -17.64 6.37 6.41
CA ALA A 430 -17.72 5.05 5.83
C ALA A 430 -16.35 4.33 5.73
N ASP A 431 -16.37 3.01 5.92
CA ASP A 431 -15.24 2.10 5.67
C ASP A 431 -15.64 1.07 4.62
N VAL A 432 -14.85 0.97 3.56
CA VAL A 432 -15.15 0.19 2.36
C VAL A 432 -14.19 -0.98 2.23
N LEU A 433 -14.75 -2.19 2.16
CA LEU A 433 -14.04 -3.38 1.71
C LEU A 433 -14.58 -3.78 0.33
N VAL A 434 -13.69 -3.99 -0.64
CA VAL A 434 -14.06 -4.51 -1.97
C VAL A 434 -13.25 -5.77 -2.31
N ARG A 435 -13.96 -6.84 -2.66
CA ARG A 435 -13.39 -8.08 -3.17
C ARG A 435 -13.62 -8.21 -4.68
N ARG A 436 -12.52 -8.32 -5.41
CA ARG A 436 -12.48 -8.47 -6.88
C ARG A 436 -11.93 -9.83 -7.29
N LYS A 437 -12.22 -10.25 -8.51
CA LYS A 437 -11.83 -11.57 -9.04
C LYS A 437 -10.33 -11.76 -9.13
N GLU A 438 -9.61 -10.69 -9.42
CA GLU A 438 -8.17 -10.68 -9.69
C GLU A 438 -7.33 -11.00 -8.44
N TYR A 439 -7.91 -10.90 -7.25
CA TYR A 439 -7.30 -11.36 -6.00
C TYR A 439 -7.43 -12.89 -5.78
N GLY A 440 -7.87 -13.65 -6.79
CA GLY A 440 -7.84 -15.11 -6.79
C GLY A 440 -9.00 -15.80 -6.05
N ALA A 441 -8.86 -17.11 -5.87
CA ALA A 441 -9.83 -17.93 -5.13
C ALA A 441 -9.58 -17.87 -3.61
N PRO A 442 -10.62 -18.09 -2.77
CA PRO A 442 -12.02 -18.32 -3.14
C PRO A 442 -12.70 -17.04 -3.66
N TYR A 443 -13.50 -17.18 -4.72
CA TYR A 443 -14.27 -16.10 -5.33
C TYR A 443 -15.37 -16.66 -6.22
N ALA A 444 -16.61 -16.24 -5.98
CA ALA A 444 -17.70 -16.39 -6.92
C ALA A 444 -18.16 -15.00 -7.39
N GLU A 445 -18.34 -14.86 -8.70
CA GLU A 445 -18.78 -13.59 -9.29
C GLU A 445 -20.15 -13.17 -8.71
N PRO A 446 -20.28 -11.95 -8.14
CA PRO A 446 -21.53 -11.52 -7.52
C PRO A 446 -22.65 -11.40 -8.55
N SER A 447 -23.83 -11.90 -8.19
CA SER A 447 -25.08 -11.64 -8.92
C SER A 447 -25.97 -10.70 -8.13
N SER A 448 -26.29 -11.06 -6.89
CA SER A 448 -27.01 -10.24 -5.91
C SER A 448 -26.59 -10.60 -4.49
N ALA A 449 -26.81 -9.69 -3.55
CA ALA A 449 -26.63 -9.93 -2.12
C ALA A 449 -27.51 -11.08 -1.58
N PRO A 450 -27.04 -11.83 -0.57
CA PRO A 450 -27.86 -12.81 0.14
C PRO A 450 -29.04 -12.12 0.85
N GLN A 451 -30.18 -12.80 0.92
CA GLN A 451 -31.40 -12.27 1.53
C GLN A 451 -31.80 -13.09 2.75
N PHE A 452 -32.11 -12.42 3.86
CA PHE A 452 -32.45 -13.04 5.13
C PHE A 452 -33.77 -12.48 5.67
N THR A 453 -34.76 -13.36 5.87
CA THR A 453 -36.04 -12.99 6.46
C THR A 453 -35.96 -12.98 8.00
N PRO A 454 -36.82 -12.19 8.67
CA PRO A 454 -36.93 -12.24 10.13
C PRO A 454 -37.36 -13.62 10.63
N LEU A 455 -36.75 -14.04 11.74
CA LEU A 455 -37.04 -15.29 12.43
C LEU A 455 -38.28 -15.20 13.31
N PRO A 456 -39.01 -16.32 13.51
CA PRO A 456 -39.96 -16.47 14.59
C PRO A 456 -39.34 -16.16 15.95
N ALA A 457 -40.10 -15.57 16.88
CA ALA A 457 -39.56 -15.12 18.17
C ALA A 457 -38.86 -16.23 18.98
N GLY A 458 -39.33 -17.48 18.88
CA GLY A 458 -38.72 -18.63 19.59
C GLY A 458 -37.42 -19.15 18.97
N GLU A 459 -37.07 -18.71 17.76
CA GLU A 459 -35.85 -19.11 17.04
C GLU A 459 -34.79 -17.99 17.03
N ARG A 460 -35.12 -16.82 17.58
CA ARG A 460 -34.18 -15.69 17.66
C ARG A 460 -33.13 -15.96 18.73
N THR A 461 -31.88 -15.68 18.37
CA THR A 461 -30.74 -15.73 19.29
C THR A 461 -30.52 -14.34 19.85
N SER A 462 -30.29 -14.23 21.15
CA SER A 462 -30.08 -12.92 21.78
C SER A 462 -28.75 -12.32 21.33
N ARG A 463 -28.65 -10.99 21.37
CA ARG A 463 -27.41 -10.24 21.09
C ARG A 463 -26.22 -10.78 21.90
N ALA A 464 -26.44 -11.04 23.20
CA ALA A 464 -25.40 -11.54 24.10
C ALA A 464 -24.93 -12.94 23.70
N ASP A 465 -25.86 -13.82 23.32
CA ASP A 465 -25.53 -15.18 22.89
C ASP A 465 -24.83 -15.19 21.52
N MET A 466 -25.27 -14.35 20.57
CA MET A 466 -24.58 -14.17 19.29
C MET A 466 -23.14 -13.65 19.50
N ALA A 467 -22.96 -12.67 20.39
CA ALA A 467 -21.63 -12.14 20.72
C ALA A 467 -20.73 -13.21 21.35
N ALA A 468 -21.25 -13.99 22.29
CA ALA A 468 -20.51 -15.07 22.93
C ALA A 468 -20.10 -16.17 21.94
N ALA A 469 -21.01 -16.54 21.03
CA ALA A 469 -20.72 -17.53 19.98
C ALA A 469 -19.67 -17.02 18.99
N MET A 470 -19.76 -15.75 18.55
CA MET A 470 -18.76 -15.17 17.64
C MET A 470 -17.40 -15.00 18.31
N HIS A 471 -17.36 -14.68 19.61
CA HIS A 471 -16.11 -14.70 20.37
C HIS A 471 -15.48 -16.09 20.35
N ALA A 472 -16.25 -17.15 20.64
CA ALA A 472 -15.76 -18.52 20.58
C ALA A 472 -15.31 -18.94 19.17
N PHE A 473 -15.99 -18.47 18.12
CA PHE A 473 -15.58 -18.66 16.72
C PHE A 473 -14.20 -18.04 16.45
N PHE A 474 -14.00 -16.77 16.76
CA PHE A 474 -12.71 -16.10 16.52
C PHE A 474 -11.58 -16.65 17.37
N THR A 475 -11.84 -17.01 18.65
CA THR A 475 -10.86 -17.71 19.49
C THR A 475 -10.43 -19.02 18.84
N ALA A 476 -11.37 -19.80 18.28
CA ALA A 476 -11.02 -21.06 17.62
C ALA A 476 -10.20 -20.85 16.34
N LEU A 477 -10.43 -19.76 15.59
CA LEU A 477 -9.60 -19.38 14.43
C LEU A 477 -8.17 -19.03 14.86
N GLU A 478 -8.02 -18.15 15.85
CA GLU A 478 -6.71 -17.69 16.34
C GLU A 478 -5.89 -18.83 16.97
N GLU A 479 -6.52 -19.69 17.76
CA GLU A 479 -5.84 -20.81 18.43
C GLU A 479 -5.58 -22.01 17.50
N ASN A 480 -6.05 -21.95 16.24
CA ASN A 480 -6.09 -23.09 15.33
C ASN A 480 -6.71 -24.35 15.99
N SER A 481 -7.79 -24.12 16.74
CA SER A 481 -8.50 -25.15 17.49
C SER A 481 -9.49 -25.92 16.59
N PRO A 482 -9.95 -27.12 16.99
CA PRO A 482 -11.07 -27.79 16.32
C PRO A 482 -12.31 -26.91 16.28
N ALA A 483 -13.21 -27.18 15.31
CA ALA A 483 -14.47 -26.46 15.18
C ALA A 483 -15.26 -26.45 16.51
N PRO A 484 -15.61 -25.27 17.04
CA PRO A 484 -16.40 -25.20 18.29
C PRO A 484 -17.83 -25.69 18.07
N ASP A 485 -18.48 -26.17 19.15
CA ASP A 485 -19.86 -26.70 19.13
C ASP A 485 -20.90 -25.57 19.09
N LEU A 486 -20.93 -24.85 17.96
CA LEU A 486 -21.81 -23.70 17.74
C LEU A 486 -22.44 -23.67 16.35
N PHE A 487 -22.04 -24.58 15.45
CA PHE A 487 -22.64 -24.72 14.12
C PHE A 487 -23.85 -25.65 14.12
N ALA A 488 -24.88 -25.32 13.35
CA ALA A 488 -25.94 -26.25 12.98
C ALA A 488 -25.42 -27.30 11.98
N ASP A 489 -26.08 -28.46 11.90
CA ASP A 489 -25.67 -29.58 11.05
C ASP A 489 -25.63 -29.22 9.54
N ASP A 490 -26.47 -28.29 9.12
CA ASP A 490 -26.58 -27.80 7.74
C ASP A 490 -25.81 -26.49 7.48
N CYS A 491 -25.00 -26.04 8.45
CA CYS A 491 -24.28 -24.78 8.34
C CYS A 491 -23.35 -24.74 7.11
N ARG A 492 -23.46 -23.67 6.31
CA ARG A 492 -22.60 -23.42 5.14
C ARG A 492 -21.70 -22.21 5.34
N TRP A 493 -20.44 -22.33 4.94
CA TRP A 493 -19.49 -21.22 4.92
C TRP A 493 -19.26 -20.77 3.48
N LEU A 494 -19.52 -19.50 3.21
CA LEU A 494 -19.19 -18.84 1.96
C LEU A 494 -18.04 -17.86 2.17
N VAL A 495 -17.05 -17.88 1.29
CA VAL A 495 -15.96 -16.89 1.27
C VAL A 495 -15.98 -16.22 -0.09
N ASN A 496 -16.15 -14.90 -0.11
CA ASN A 496 -16.24 -14.10 -1.33
C ASN A 496 -17.33 -14.62 -2.30
N GLY A 497 -18.48 -14.98 -1.74
CA GLY A 497 -19.62 -15.59 -2.45
C GLY A 497 -19.45 -17.05 -2.86
N GLN A 498 -18.26 -17.64 -2.72
CA GLN A 498 -18.01 -19.04 -3.04
C GLN A 498 -18.32 -19.93 -1.83
N ASP A 499 -19.19 -20.92 -1.98
CA ASP A 499 -19.43 -21.94 -0.96
C ASP A 499 -18.20 -22.85 -0.82
N VAL A 500 -17.55 -22.80 0.35
CA VAL A 500 -16.33 -23.57 0.66
C VAL A 500 -16.62 -24.84 1.48
N GLY A 501 -17.89 -25.12 1.78
CA GLY A 501 -18.31 -26.34 2.47
C GLY A 501 -19.11 -26.12 3.74
N ALA A 502 -19.22 -27.18 4.54
CA ALA A 502 -19.86 -27.13 5.85
C ALA A 502 -18.99 -26.32 6.82
N CYS A 503 -19.60 -25.52 7.71
CA CYS A 503 -18.88 -24.60 8.59
C CYS A 503 -17.77 -25.24 9.45
N PRO A 504 -17.92 -26.48 9.99
CA PRO A 504 -16.84 -27.11 10.73
C PRO A 504 -15.64 -27.52 9.87
N ALA A 505 -15.80 -27.67 8.55
CA ALA A 505 -14.80 -28.33 7.69
C ALA A 505 -13.47 -27.57 7.53
N PRO A 506 -13.43 -26.21 7.48
CA PRO A 506 -12.17 -25.49 7.38
C PRO A 506 -11.29 -25.56 8.65
N PHE A 507 -11.86 -25.84 9.82
CA PHE A 507 -11.10 -25.92 11.08
C PHE A 507 -10.11 -27.08 11.04
N GLY A 508 -8.85 -26.80 11.40
CA GLY A 508 -7.74 -27.75 11.30
C GLY A 508 -7.23 -27.99 9.87
N SER A 509 -7.75 -27.29 8.86
CA SER A 509 -7.21 -27.32 7.50
C SER A 509 -6.04 -26.33 7.33
N PRO A 510 -5.16 -26.52 6.33
CA PRO A 510 -4.11 -25.56 6.01
C PRO A 510 -4.63 -24.14 5.71
N ALA A 511 -5.88 -24.00 5.27
CA ALA A 511 -6.46 -22.69 4.99
C ALA A 511 -6.50 -21.80 6.25
N LEU A 512 -6.96 -22.35 7.37
CA LEU A 512 -7.03 -21.63 8.64
C LEU A 512 -5.75 -21.75 9.47
N ALA A 513 -5.03 -22.88 9.37
CA ALA A 513 -3.78 -23.08 10.11
C ALA A 513 -2.65 -22.10 9.73
N GLY A 514 -2.77 -21.44 8.57
CA GLY A 514 -1.85 -20.39 8.14
C GLY A 514 -2.11 -19.01 8.77
N ILE A 515 -3.16 -18.85 9.58
CA ILE A 515 -3.45 -17.63 10.33
C ILE A 515 -2.62 -17.66 11.63
N GLU A 516 -1.74 -16.68 11.82
CA GLU A 516 -0.98 -16.51 13.07
C GLU A 516 -1.77 -15.73 14.11
N ARG A 517 -2.57 -14.76 13.65
CA ARG A 517 -3.32 -13.87 14.51
C ARG A 517 -4.61 -13.43 13.86
N VAL A 518 -5.69 -13.44 14.64
CA VAL A 518 -6.94 -12.73 14.35
C VAL A 518 -6.99 -11.54 15.28
N ARG A 519 -6.98 -10.32 14.75
CA ARG A 519 -6.89 -9.09 15.54
C ARG A 519 -7.90 -8.04 15.10
N ASP A 520 -7.97 -6.96 15.89
CA ASP A 520 -8.82 -5.80 15.65
C ASP A 520 -10.29 -6.19 15.40
N ILE A 521 -10.75 -7.21 16.14
CA ILE A 521 -12.11 -7.75 16.03
C ILE A 521 -13.09 -6.70 16.54
N GLU A 522 -13.94 -6.21 15.64
CA GLU A 522 -14.91 -5.18 15.93
C GLU A 522 -16.31 -5.62 15.52
N LEU A 523 -17.27 -5.51 16.43
CA LEU A 523 -18.67 -5.63 16.11
C LEU A 523 -19.13 -4.43 15.28
N LEU A 524 -19.54 -4.67 14.04
CA LEU A 524 -20.07 -3.63 13.15
C LEU A 524 -21.57 -3.47 13.36
N ALA A 525 -22.35 -4.54 13.24
CA ALA A 525 -23.80 -4.50 13.39
C ALA A 525 -24.38 -5.86 13.79
N MET A 526 -25.48 -5.84 14.56
CA MET A 526 -26.31 -7.00 14.88
C MET A 526 -27.79 -6.72 14.62
N ASP A 527 -28.49 -7.74 14.14
CA ASP A 527 -29.94 -7.75 13.95
C ASP A 527 -30.52 -9.03 14.56
N GLU A 528 -31.07 -8.95 15.78
CA GLU A 528 -31.69 -10.10 16.47
C GLU A 528 -32.94 -10.61 15.76
N ALA A 529 -33.67 -9.76 15.04
CA ALA A 529 -34.88 -10.17 14.34
C ALA A 529 -34.53 -11.09 13.16
N ARG A 530 -33.42 -10.81 12.47
CA ARG A 530 -32.84 -11.67 11.43
C ARG A 530 -31.71 -12.56 11.96
N GLY A 531 -31.42 -12.61 13.27
CA GLY A 531 -30.29 -13.38 13.80
C GLY A 531 -28.97 -13.14 13.06
N LEU A 532 -28.65 -11.91 12.66
CA LEU A 532 -27.42 -11.58 11.94
C LEU A 532 -26.43 -10.89 12.87
N ALA A 533 -25.16 -11.25 12.77
CA ALA A 533 -24.06 -10.54 13.40
C ALA A 533 -22.93 -10.33 12.39
N VAL A 534 -22.47 -9.09 12.27
CA VAL A 534 -21.43 -8.69 11.30
C VAL A 534 -20.24 -8.09 12.06
N TYR A 535 -19.06 -8.63 11.80
CA TYR A 535 -17.80 -8.20 12.41
C TYR A 535 -16.79 -7.82 11.34
N ARG A 536 -15.85 -6.94 11.71
CA ARG A 536 -14.61 -6.71 10.97
C ARG A 536 -13.46 -7.29 11.79
N GLN A 537 -12.49 -7.90 11.13
CA GLN A 537 -11.26 -8.37 11.75
C GLN A 537 -10.11 -8.39 10.73
N PHE A 538 -8.88 -8.59 11.22
CA PHE A 538 -7.69 -8.76 10.40
C PHE A 538 -7.00 -10.10 10.71
N GLU A 539 -6.71 -10.86 9.66
CA GLU A 539 -6.01 -12.15 9.72
C GLU A 539 -4.57 -11.97 9.23
N ASP A 540 -3.60 -12.02 10.14
CA ASP A 540 -2.19 -11.97 9.79
C ASP A 540 -1.70 -13.38 9.41
N ARG A 541 -1.13 -13.51 8.21
CA ARG A 541 -0.61 -14.78 7.68
C ARG A 541 0.88 -14.61 7.38
N PRO A 542 1.79 -15.06 8.27
CA PRO A 542 3.22 -14.80 8.14
C PRO A 542 3.93 -15.73 7.13
N ALA A 543 3.24 -16.72 6.55
CA ALA A 543 3.81 -17.72 5.65
C ALA A 543 5.03 -18.47 6.22
N THR A 544 5.04 -18.70 7.53
CA THR A 544 6.13 -19.43 8.23
C THR A 544 6.00 -20.95 8.11
N ASP A 545 4.92 -21.43 7.50
CA ASP A 545 4.68 -22.82 7.15
C ASP A 545 5.44 -23.27 5.89
N GLY A 546 6.17 -22.34 5.25
CA GLY A 546 6.93 -22.57 4.04
C GLY A 546 6.15 -22.31 2.75
N ASN A 547 4.89 -21.86 2.83
CA ASN A 547 4.05 -21.62 1.65
C ASN A 547 3.74 -20.14 1.46
N GLY A 548 4.07 -19.62 0.28
CA GLY A 548 3.78 -18.25 -0.11
C GLY A 548 4.60 -17.24 0.67
N TYR A 549 3.98 -16.10 0.96
CA TYR A 549 4.61 -14.92 1.53
C TYR A 549 3.70 -14.24 2.56
N PRO A 550 4.24 -13.38 3.44
CA PRO A 550 3.46 -12.69 4.45
C PRO A 550 2.38 -11.78 3.82
N LEU A 551 1.16 -11.87 4.33
CA LEU A 551 0.05 -10.97 3.97
C LEU A 551 -0.96 -10.84 5.12
N THR A 552 -1.82 -9.83 5.04
CA THR A 552 -2.96 -9.68 5.94
C THR A 552 -4.26 -9.68 5.14
N TYR A 553 -5.28 -10.39 5.61
CA TYR A 553 -6.64 -10.18 5.12
C TYR A 553 -7.39 -9.24 6.05
N GLN A 554 -7.98 -8.17 5.52
CA GLN A 554 -9.13 -7.54 6.17
C GLN A 554 -10.36 -8.36 5.83
N VAL A 555 -11.17 -8.70 6.83
CA VAL A 555 -12.34 -9.57 6.65
C VAL A 555 -13.56 -8.91 7.26
N VAL A 556 -14.64 -8.81 6.47
CA VAL A 556 -15.99 -8.61 7.00
C VAL A 556 -16.67 -9.97 7.09
N GLU A 557 -16.90 -10.41 8.31
CA GLU A 557 -17.45 -11.73 8.67
C GLU A 557 -18.90 -11.58 9.14
N MET A 558 -19.83 -12.26 8.46
CA MET A 558 -21.24 -12.29 8.84
C MET A 558 -21.67 -13.69 9.24
N ALA A 559 -22.28 -13.82 10.42
CA ALA A 559 -22.92 -15.04 10.87
C ALA A 559 -24.45 -14.89 10.91
N ARG A 560 -25.16 -15.92 10.45
CA ARG A 560 -26.61 -16.10 10.66
C ARG A 560 -26.85 -17.14 11.75
N PHE A 561 -27.68 -16.78 12.71
CA PHE A 561 -28.05 -17.59 13.87
C PHE A 561 -29.52 -17.97 13.84
N GLU A 562 -29.82 -19.24 14.10
CA GLU A 562 -31.17 -19.76 14.28
C GLU A 562 -31.19 -20.73 15.47
N GLY A 563 -32.07 -20.49 16.44
CA GLY A 563 -32.18 -21.33 17.64
C GLY A 563 -30.89 -21.43 18.46
N GLY A 564 -30.06 -20.39 18.50
CA GLY A 564 -28.78 -20.36 19.21
C GLY A 564 -27.61 -21.02 18.46
N ARG A 565 -27.80 -21.47 17.22
CA ARG A 565 -26.74 -22.10 16.41
C ARG A 565 -26.47 -21.30 15.14
N ILE A 566 -25.24 -21.31 14.68
CA ILE A 566 -24.84 -20.70 13.41
C ILE A 566 -25.28 -21.61 12.26
N THR A 567 -26.10 -21.09 11.35
CA THR A 567 -26.56 -21.80 10.14
C THR A 567 -25.86 -21.31 8.87
N ARG A 568 -25.17 -20.15 8.93
CA ARG A 568 -24.41 -19.63 7.79
C ARG A 568 -23.29 -18.70 8.24
N ILE A 569 -22.17 -18.79 7.57
CA ILE A 569 -21.06 -17.84 7.65
C ILE A 569 -20.82 -17.26 6.25
N GLU A 570 -20.66 -15.94 6.14
CA GLU A 570 -20.19 -15.26 4.93
C GLU A 570 -19.02 -14.33 5.24
N ALA A 571 -17.87 -14.62 4.66
CA ALA A 571 -16.67 -13.80 4.76
C ALA A 571 -16.41 -13.05 3.45
N PHE A 572 -16.17 -11.74 3.53
CA PHE A 572 -15.69 -10.93 2.41
C PHE A 572 -14.29 -10.41 2.73
N THR A 573 -13.33 -10.71 1.87
CA THR A 573 -11.91 -10.46 2.16
C THR A 573 -11.28 -9.43 1.23
N SER A 574 -10.34 -8.65 1.76
CA SER A 574 -9.42 -7.82 0.98
C SER A 574 -8.00 -8.16 1.39
N GLU A 575 -7.12 -8.33 0.40
CA GLU A 575 -5.71 -8.64 0.64
C GLU A 575 -4.92 -7.36 0.82
N LEU A 576 -4.20 -7.27 1.93
CA LEU A 576 -3.43 -6.10 2.36
C LEU A 576 -1.97 -6.50 2.61
N PRO A 577 -1.03 -5.53 2.56
CA PRO A 577 0.32 -5.77 3.04
C PRO A 577 0.33 -6.33 4.48
N TYR A 578 1.31 -7.18 4.77
CA TYR A 578 1.38 -7.88 6.06
C TYR A 578 1.43 -6.91 7.25
N ALA A 579 0.66 -7.25 8.29
CA ALA A 579 0.41 -6.48 9.50
C ALA A 579 -0.26 -5.11 9.30
N MET A 580 -0.87 -4.85 8.13
CA MET A 580 -1.62 -3.61 7.91
C MET A 580 -2.72 -3.46 8.96
N ARG A 581 -2.81 -2.26 9.54
CA ARG A 581 -3.76 -1.95 10.61
C ARG A 581 -4.99 -1.25 10.05
N PRO A 582 -6.14 -1.33 10.73
CA PRO A 582 -7.23 -0.40 10.44
C PRO A 582 -6.74 1.04 10.63
N ILE A 583 -7.31 1.97 9.86
CA ILE A 583 -7.06 3.40 10.03
C ILE A 583 -7.25 3.80 11.49
N GLN A 584 -6.32 4.61 12.01
CA GLN A 584 -6.34 4.99 13.42
C GLN A 584 -7.58 5.83 13.73
N LEU A 585 -8.38 5.32 14.67
CA LEU A 585 -9.53 6.01 15.21
C LEU A 585 -9.04 7.10 16.20
N ARG A 586 -9.48 8.34 16.03
CA ARG A 586 -9.22 9.45 16.98
C ARG A 586 -10.48 9.91 17.69
#